data_AF-A0A3N5EPZ0-F1
#
_entry.id   AF-A0A3N5EPZ0-F1
#
_cell.length_a   1.000
_cell.length_b   1.000
_cell.length_c   1.000
_cell.angle_alpha   90.00
_cell.angle_beta   90.00
_cell.angle_gamma   90.00
#
_symmetry.space_group_name_H-M   'P 1'
#
loop_
_entity.id
_entity.type
_entity.pdbx_description
1 polymer ?
#
loop_
_entity_poly.entity_id
_entity_poly.type
_entity_poly.pdbx_seq_one_letter_code
_entity_poly.pdbx_strand_id
1 'polypeptide(L)'
;TDRHVLLAPDNGLLGFLQDRIRRRVRIAESRYFLKPLSQTFHGRDIFAPVAGRLSRGADLGRFGPTMTTMKRLPHVEPRVSRDAVEGEVVSIDRFGNLITNIPGALVPGKVRIKVGRRTLTRLSRSYEEAPEGRLLALVGSTGHLEISVNRGSAHKTAGVRSGDRVLVTRGSR
;
A
#
# COMPACT_ATOMS: atom_id res chain seq x y z
N THR A 1 -14.70 -11.52 0.88
CA THR A 1 -13.85 -12.49 1.58
C THR A 1 -14.74 -13.32 2.48
N ASP A 2 -14.22 -14.32 3.17
CA ASP A 2 -15.04 -15.22 4.03
C ASP A 2 -15.73 -14.51 5.19
N ARG A 3 -15.29 -13.29 5.53
CA ARG A 3 -15.82 -12.51 6.65
C ARG A 3 -16.32 -11.12 6.29
N HIS A 4 -15.97 -10.62 5.09
CA HIS A 4 -16.23 -9.23 4.72
C HIS A 4 -16.72 -9.12 3.28
N VAL A 5 -17.62 -8.16 3.05
CA VAL A 5 -18.00 -7.69 1.71
C VAL A 5 -17.35 -6.33 1.48
N LEU A 6 -16.70 -6.17 0.32
CA LEU A 6 -16.08 -4.92 -0.09
C LEU A 6 -16.90 -4.37 -1.27
N LEU A 7 -17.22 -3.08 -1.21
CA LEU A 7 -17.93 -2.36 -2.26
C LEU A 7 -17.11 -1.14 -2.65
N ALA A 8 -16.74 -1.05 -3.92
CA ALA A 8 -15.85 -0.02 -4.43
C ALA A 8 -16.07 0.19 -5.94
N PRO A 9 -15.65 1.34 -6.50
CA PRO A 9 -15.53 1.48 -7.94
C PRO A 9 -14.50 0.51 -8.52
N ASP A 10 -14.77 -0.01 -9.72
CA ASP A 10 -13.81 -0.82 -10.48
C ASP A 10 -12.80 0.10 -11.22
N ASN A 11 -11.98 0.78 -10.42
CA ASN A 11 -10.92 1.69 -10.88
C ASN A 11 -9.52 1.24 -10.46
N GLY A 12 -9.39 0.01 -9.96
CA GLY A 12 -8.14 -0.54 -9.48
C GLY A 12 -7.88 -0.42 -7.98
N LEU A 13 -8.73 0.30 -7.24
CA LEU A 13 -8.63 0.43 -5.78
C LEU A 13 -8.56 -0.94 -5.08
N LEU A 14 -9.38 -1.91 -5.49
CA LEU A 14 -9.38 -3.26 -4.90
C LEU A 14 -8.45 -4.25 -5.63
N GLY A 15 -7.66 -3.78 -6.61
CA GLY A 15 -6.84 -4.64 -7.46
C GLY A 15 -5.80 -5.46 -6.69
N PHE A 16 -5.25 -4.93 -5.59
CA PHE A 16 -4.29 -5.64 -4.73
C PHE A 16 -4.91 -6.78 -3.91
N LEU A 17 -6.25 -6.90 -3.89
CA LEU A 17 -6.96 -7.98 -3.21
C LEU A 17 -7.50 -9.04 -4.17
N GLN A 18 -7.21 -8.95 -5.48
CA GLN A 18 -7.81 -9.80 -6.50
C GLN A 18 -7.71 -11.30 -6.16
N ASP A 19 -6.55 -11.76 -5.70
CA ASP A 19 -6.30 -13.17 -5.36
C ASP A 19 -6.98 -13.61 -4.05
N ARG A 20 -7.47 -12.66 -3.26
CA ARG A 20 -8.15 -12.88 -1.97
C ARG A 20 -9.67 -12.80 -2.09
N ILE A 21 -10.20 -12.48 -3.27
CA ILE A 21 -11.63 -12.27 -3.50
C ILE A 21 -12.24 -13.51 -4.15
N ARG A 22 -13.13 -14.19 -3.40
CA ARG A 22 -13.80 -15.43 -3.85
C ARG A 22 -14.95 -15.22 -4.84
N ARG A 23 -15.72 -14.14 -4.68
CA ARG A 23 -16.88 -13.81 -5.52
C ARG A 23 -16.90 -12.32 -5.80
N ARG A 24 -17.24 -11.96 -7.03
CA ARG A 24 -17.31 -10.58 -7.53
C ARG A 24 -18.60 -10.40 -8.30
N VAL A 25 -19.25 -9.26 -8.11
CA VAL A 25 -20.48 -8.89 -8.82
C VAL A 25 -20.36 -7.44 -9.25
N ARG A 26 -20.77 -7.14 -10.49
CA ARG A 26 -20.96 -5.76 -10.95
C ARG A 26 -22.28 -5.25 -10.41
N ILE A 27 -22.24 -4.10 -9.73
CA ILE A 27 -23.46 -3.41 -9.32
C ILE A 27 -24.11 -2.78 -10.56
N ALA A 28 -25.23 -3.35 -11.01
CA ALA A 28 -25.95 -2.92 -12.22
C ALA A 28 -27.47 -2.78 -12.00
N GLU A 29 -27.98 -3.26 -10.88
CA GLU A 29 -29.42 -3.30 -10.58
C GLU A 29 -29.93 -1.96 -10.04
N SER A 30 -30.39 -1.09 -10.94
CA SER A 30 -30.76 0.31 -10.65
C SER A 30 -31.93 0.48 -9.68
N ARG A 31 -32.75 -0.56 -9.46
CA ARG A 31 -33.80 -0.57 -8.44
C ARG A 31 -33.27 -0.39 -7.01
N TYR A 32 -31.98 -0.62 -6.80
CA TYR A 32 -31.32 -0.42 -5.51
C TYR A 32 -30.68 0.96 -5.36
N PHE A 33 -30.68 1.79 -6.40
CA PHE A 33 -30.02 3.10 -6.38
C PHE A 33 -31.00 4.17 -5.88
N LEU A 34 -30.45 5.21 -5.25
CA LEU A 34 -31.24 6.40 -4.94
C LEU A 34 -31.53 7.17 -6.24
N LYS A 35 -32.76 7.70 -6.31
CA LYS A 35 -33.21 8.51 -7.44
C LYS A 35 -33.49 9.95 -6.98
N PRO A 36 -33.17 10.96 -7.79
CA PRO A 36 -32.45 10.87 -9.08
C PRO A 36 -30.96 10.51 -8.88
N LEU A 37 -30.37 9.86 -9.88
CA LEU A 37 -28.95 9.48 -9.86
C LEU A 37 -28.08 10.70 -10.20
N SER A 38 -27.19 11.11 -9.29
CA SER A 38 -26.20 12.17 -9.54
C SER A 38 -25.02 11.66 -10.37
N GLN A 39 -24.52 12.51 -11.27
CA GLN A 39 -23.31 12.25 -12.06
C GLN A 39 -22.01 12.37 -11.25
N THR A 40 -22.04 13.06 -10.11
CA THR A 40 -20.83 13.39 -9.33
C THR A 40 -20.78 12.70 -7.98
N PHE A 41 -21.83 11.96 -7.58
CA PHE A 41 -21.92 11.39 -6.24
C PHE A 41 -22.44 9.93 -6.20
N HIS A 42 -21.87 9.06 -7.02
CA HIS A 42 -22.17 7.61 -6.99
C HIS A 42 -21.92 6.94 -5.63
N GLY A 43 -21.04 7.51 -4.80
CA GLY A 43 -20.86 7.05 -3.42
C GLY A 43 -22.16 7.09 -2.59
N ARG A 44 -22.92 8.19 -2.72
CA ARG A 44 -24.21 8.36 -2.06
C ARG A 44 -25.31 7.58 -2.79
N ASP A 45 -25.36 7.70 -4.11
CA ASP A 45 -26.55 7.27 -4.85
C ASP A 45 -26.55 5.78 -5.22
N ILE A 46 -25.36 5.17 -5.36
CA ILE A 46 -25.20 3.76 -5.72
C ILE A 46 -24.60 2.99 -4.55
N PHE A 47 -23.43 3.41 -4.04
CA PHE A 47 -22.70 2.60 -3.06
C PHE A 47 -23.38 2.56 -1.69
N ALA A 48 -23.82 3.69 -1.15
CA ALA A 48 -24.46 3.74 0.17
C ALA A 48 -25.72 2.84 0.29
N PRO A 49 -26.72 2.91 -0.60
CA PRO A 49 -27.91 2.06 -0.49
C PRO A 49 -27.61 0.57 -0.71
N VAL A 50 -26.65 0.25 -1.60
CA VAL A 50 -26.21 -1.14 -1.82
C VAL A 50 -25.47 -1.66 -0.58
N ALA A 51 -24.56 -0.88 0.00
CA ALA A 51 -23.86 -1.22 1.23
C ALA A 51 -24.83 -1.46 2.40
N GLY A 52 -25.85 -0.60 2.55
CA GLY A 52 -26.88 -0.76 3.59
C GLY A 52 -27.73 -2.02 3.44
N ARG A 53 -27.87 -2.57 2.23
CA ARG A 53 -28.54 -3.86 2.01
C ARG A 53 -27.58 -5.03 2.24
N LEU A 54 -26.34 -4.92 1.80
CA LEU A 54 -25.29 -5.92 2.04
C LEU A 54 -25.01 -6.11 3.53
N SER A 55 -25.02 -5.02 4.33
CA SER A 55 -24.85 -5.10 5.78
C SER A 55 -25.98 -5.85 6.49
N ARG A 56 -27.14 -5.98 5.83
CA ARG A 56 -28.30 -6.76 6.30
C ARG A 56 -28.34 -8.19 5.72
N GLY A 57 -27.27 -8.64 5.08
CA GLY A 57 -27.17 -10.01 4.54
C GLY A 57 -27.83 -10.23 3.18
N ALA A 58 -28.09 -9.18 2.40
CA ALA A 58 -28.57 -9.36 1.03
C ALA A 58 -27.56 -10.16 0.17
N ASP A 59 -28.04 -11.14 -0.60
CA ASP A 59 -27.17 -11.90 -1.50
C ASP A 59 -26.55 -11.01 -2.58
N LEU A 60 -25.24 -11.20 -2.81
CA LEU A 60 -24.46 -10.42 -3.78
C LEU A 60 -25.03 -10.52 -5.21
N GLY A 61 -25.55 -11.66 -5.61
CA GLY A 61 -26.04 -11.92 -6.97
C GLY A 61 -27.31 -11.13 -7.30
N ARG A 62 -27.98 -10.59 -6.28
CA ARG A 62 -29.14 -9.71 -6.49
C ARG A 62 -28.77 -8.36 -7.08
N PHE A 63 -27.51 -7.94 -7.02
CA PHE A 63 -27.10 -6.59 -7.42
C PHE A 63 -26.57 -6.49 -8.86
N GLY A 64 -26.43 -7.62 -9.55
CA GLY A 64 -26.06 -7.66 -10.97
C GLY A 64 -25.23 -8.90 -11.33
N PRO A 65 -24.58 -8.90 -12.51
CA PRO A 65 -23.89 -10.06 -13.04
C PRO A 65 -22.56 -10.34 -12.32
N THR A 66 -22.18 -11.62 -12.29
CA THR A 66 -20.88 -12.07 -11.75
C THR A 66 -19.73 -11.52 -12.59
N MET A 67 -18.60 -11.20 -11.95
CA MET A 67 -17.37 -10.75 -12.61
C MET A 67 -16.22 -11.75 -12.43
N THR A 68 -15.41 -11.92 -13.47
CA THR A 68 -14.22 -12.78 -13.46
C THR A 68 -12.92 -11.99 -13.31
N THR A 69 -12.93 -10.69 -13.62
CA THR A 69 -11.78 -9.79 -13.53
C THR A 69 -12.15 -8.48 -12.83
N MET A 70 -11.16 -7.75 -12.37
CA MET A 70 -11.28 -6.36 -11.90
C MET A 70 -10.08 -5.60 -12.41
N LYS A 71 -10.18 -4.27 -12.50
CA LYS A 71 -9.01 -3.45 -12.82
C LYS A 71 -7.96 -3.60 -11.73
N ARG A 72 -6.69 -3.54 -12.13
CA ARG A 72 -5.54 -3.51 -11.23
C ARG A 72 -4.70 -2.29 -11.58
N LEU A 73 -4.35 -1.51 -10.56
CA LEU A 73 -3.36 -0.45 -10.74
C LEU A 73 -1.98 -1.08 -10.94
N PRO A 74 -1.11 -0.50 -11.78
CA PRO A 74 0.28 -0.90 -11.84
C PRO A 74 0.89 -0.86 -10.44
N HIS A 75 1.49 -1.97 -10.01
CA HIS A 75 2.27 -2.04 -8.79
C HIS A 75 3.72 -2.25 -9.19
N VAL A 76 4.62 -1.44 -8.64
CA VAL A 76 6.06 -1.60 -8.86
C VAL A 76 6.57 -2.57 -7.82
N GLU A 77 6.87 -3.80 -8.24
CA GLU A 77 7.61 -4.74 -7.40
C GLU A 77 9.09 -4.33 -7.35
N PRO A 78 9.79 -4.53 -6.23
CA PRO A 78 11.22 -4.31 -6.17
C PRO A 78 11.93 -5.30 -7.09
N ARG A 79 12.97 -4.84 -7.78
CA ARG A 79 13.85 -5.67 -8.60
C ARG A 79 14.86 -6.37 -7.71
N VAL A 80 14.82 -7.69 -7.72
CA VAL A 80 15.73 -8.54 -6.93
C VAL A 80 16.80 -9.13 -7.83
N SER A 81 18.06 -8.98 -7.43
CA SER A 81 19.22 -9.64 -8.04
C SER A 81 20.02 -10.40 -6.97
N ARG A 82 21.08 -11.09 -7.37
CA ARG A 82 21.92 -11.88 -6.46
C ARG A 82 22.47 -11.08 -5.28
N ASP A 83 22.86 -9.83 -5.53
CA ASP A 83 23.63 -9.01 -4.58
C ASP A 83 22.91 -7.73 -4.14
N ALA A 84 21.75 -7.43 -4.75
CA ALA A 84 21.01 -6.19 -4.52
C ALA A 84 19.50 -6.35 -4.68
N VAL A 85 18.77 -5.56 -3.89
CA VAL A 85 17.33 -5.30 -4.03
C VAL A 85 17.14 -3.83 -4.31
N GLU A 86 16.52 -3.53 -5.45
CA GLU A 86 16.22 -2.17 -5.89
C GLU A 86 14.72 -1.95 -5.83
N GLY A 87 14.31 -0.98 -5.03
CA GLY A 87 12.94 -0.54 -4.93
C GLY A 87 12.84 0.98 -4.99
N GLU A 88 11.72 1.50 -4.54
CA GLU A 88 11.42 2.91 -4.52
C GLU A 88 10.60 3.28 -3.28
N VAL A 89 10.60 4.57 -2.94
CA VAL A 89 9.67 5.13 -1.95
C VAL A 89 8.28 5.16 -2.57
N VAL A 90 7.33 4.43 -2.00
CA VAL A 90 5.94 4.38 -2.48
C VAL A 90 5.02 5.32 -1.74
N SER A 91 5.41 5.74 -0.53
CA SER A 91 4.64 6.68 0.27
C SER A 91 5.52 7.39 1.28
N ILE A 92 5.08 8.58 1.67
CA ILE A 92 5.66 9.34 2.76
C ILE A 92 4.54 9.55 3.77
N ASP A 93 4.74 9.05 4.99
CA ASP A 93 3.72 9.19 6.02
C ASP A 93 3.66 10.63 6.58
N ARG A 94 2.70 10.89 7.46
CA ARG A 94 2.50 12.22 8.07
C ARG A 94 3.69 12.72 8.90
N PHE A 95 4.55 11.82 9.38
CA PHE A 95 5.75 12.18 10.15
C PHE A 95 6.95 12.43 9.23
N GLY A 96 6.85 12.02 7.96
CA GLY A 96 7.89 12.12 6.96
C GLY A 96 8.79 10.90 6.89
N ASN A 97 8.34 9.74 7.39
CA ASN A 97 9.00 8.46 7.15
C ASN A 97 8.80 8.05 5.69
N LEU A 98 9.84 7.49 5.08
CA LEU A 98 9.81 6.99 3.72
C LEU A 98 9.44 5.51 3.74
N ILE A 99 8.26 5.17 3.25
CA ILE A 99 7.78 3.79 3.12
C ILE A 99 8.17 3.29 1.74
N THR A 100 8.89 2.17 1.65
CA THR A 100 9.34 1.60 0.39
C THR A 100 8.49 0.41 -0.05
N ASN A 101 8.58 0.04 -1.33
CA ASN A 101 8.04 -1.24 -1.82
C ASN A 101 8.96 -2.44 -1.53
N ILE A 102 9.98 -2.32 -0.68
CA ILE A 102 10.93 -3.41 -0.39
C ILE A 102 10.44 -4.18 0.84
N PRO A 103 9.99 -5.45 0.70
CA PRO A 103 9.64 -6.28 1.85
C PRO A 103 10.84 -6.50 2.76
N GLY A 104 10.62 -6.46 4.08
CA GLY A 104 11.66 -6.70 5.08
C GLY A 104 12.34 -8.06 4.92
N ALA A 105 11.62 -9.08 4.43
CA ALA A 105 12.15 -10.41 4.14
C ALA A 105 13.24 -10.42 3.06
N LEU A 106 13.30 -9.40 2.20
CA LEU A 106 14.35 -9.24 1.18
C LEU A 106 15.56 -8.47 1.69
N VAL A 107 15.51 -7.91 2.91
CA VAL A 107 16.60 -7.13 3.48
C VAL A 107 17.59 -8.08 4.19
N PRO A 108 18.88 -8.10 3.79
CA PRO A 108 19.86 -8.99 4.42
C PRO A 108 20.21 -8.51 5.84
N GLY A 109 20.64 -9.45 6.70
CA GLY A 109 21.03 -9.11 8.08
C GLY A 109 22.18 -8.11 8.19
N LYS A 110 23.24 -8.27 7.36
CA LYS A 110 24.23 -7.22 7.12
C LYS A 110 23.82 -6.42 5.90
N VAL A 111 23.53 -5.14 6.07
CA VAL A 111 22.90 -4.32 5.03
C VAL A 111 23.69 -3.06 4.74
N ARG A 112 23.61 -2.60 3.49
CA ARG A 112 23.91 -1.24 3.09
C ARG A 112 22.74 -0.73 2.25
N ILE A 113 22.08 0.31 2.75
CA ILE A 113 20.88 0.92 2.18
C ILE A 113 21.25 2.30 1.67
N LYS A 114 21.08 2.54 0.37
CA LYS A 114 21.25 3.85 -0.26
C LYS A 114 19.89 4.45 -0.58
N VAL A 115 19.70 5.69 -0.16
CA VAL A 115 18.47 6.46 -0.37
C VAL A 115 18.85 7.93 -0.57
N GLY A 116 18.57 8.47 -1.77
CA GLY A 116 19.12 9.75 -2.20
C GLY A 116 20.65 9.78 -2.06
N ARG A 117 21.17 10.79 -1.34
CA ARG A 117 22.61 10.92 -1.04
C ARG A 117 23.04 10.27 0.28
N ARG A 118 22.14 9.56 0.96
CA ARG A 118 22.35 8.98 2.30
C ARG A 118 22.65 7.49 2.17
N THR A 119 23.51 7.00 3.06
CA THR A 119 23.80 5.57 3.21
C THR A 119 23.61 5.16 4.66
N LEU A 120 22.85 4.09 4.89
CA LEU A 120 22.62 3.46 6.19
C LEU A 120 23.20 2.04 6.15
N THR A 121 23.87 1.61 7.20
CA THR A 121 24.63 0.34 7.23
C THR A 121 24.08 -0.68 8.22
N ARG A 122 22.90 -0.42 8.79
CA ARG A 122 22.22 -1.31 9.71
C ARG A 122 20.71 -1.10 9.67
N LEU A 123 19.99 -2.12 10.10
CA LEU A 123 18.59 -2.01 10.50
C LEU A 123 18.51 -1.75 12.00
N SER A 124 17.59 -0.88 12.38
CA SER A 124 17.15 -0.68 13.76
C SER A 124 15.90 -1.48 14.04
N ARG A 125 15.67 -1.88 15.30
CA ARG A 125 14.40 -2.52 15.73
C ARG A 125 13.34 -1.49 16.11
N SER A 126 13.76 -0.31 16.54
CA SER A 126 12.89 0.79 16.91
C SER A 126 13.51 2.14 16.56
N TYR A 127 12.72 3.21 16.68
CA TYR A 127 13.16 4.58 16.44
C TYR A 127 14.26 5.05 17.40
N GLU A 128 14.26 4.53 18.63
CA GLU A 128 15.16 4.95 19.72
C GLU A 128 16.60 4.45 19.55
N GLU A 129 16.82 3.44 18.70
CA GLU A 129 18.16 2.94 18.43
C GLU A 129 19.02 3.92 17.62
N ALA A 130 18.47 5.03 17.14
CA ALA A 130 19.24 6.13 16.55
C ALA A 130 19.15 7.38 17.43
N PRO A 131 20.23 8.18 17.56
CA PRO A 131 20.14 9.45 18.26
C PRO A 131 19.10 10.37 17.63
N GLU A 132 18.57 11.29 18.43
CA GLU A 132 17.62 12.30 17.95
C GLU A 132 18.16 13.06 16.73
N GLY A 133 17.30 13.27 15.73
CA GLY A 133 17.64 13.92 14.47
C GLY A 133 18.47 13.07 13.50
N ARG A 134 18.79 11.81 13.84
CA ARG A 134 19.55 10.91 12.95
C ARG A 134 18.64 10.00 12.14
N LEU A 135 19.06 9.78 10.89
CA LEU A 135 18.43 8.80 10.00
C LEU A 135 18.64 7.38 10.55
N LEU A 136 17.62 6.56 10.36
CA LEU A 136 17.62 5.13 10.62
C LEU A 136 16.82 4.39 9.55
N ALA A 137 17.07 3.09 9.43
CA ALA A 137 16.28 2.18 8.64
C ALA A 137 15.68 1.12 9.55
N LEU A 138 14.42 0.75 9.35
CA LEU A 138 13.75 -0.33 10.10
C LEU A 138 12.76 -1.07 9.21
N VAL A 139 12.30 -2.23 9.63
CA VAL A 139 11.16 -2.89 9.00
C VAL A 139 9.91 -2.48 9.78
N GLY A 140 9.03 -1.73 9.13
CA GLY A 140 7.85 -1.16 9.77
C GLY A 140 6.75 -2.17 10.02
N SER A 141 5.65 -1.69 10.62
CA SER A 141 4.48 -2.51 10.95
C SER A 141 3.78 -3.11 9.73
N THR A 142 3.98 -2.53 8.54
CA THR A 142 3.47 -3.03 7.27
C THR A 142 4.35 -4.12 6.65
N GLY A 143 5.46 -4.48 7.30
CA GLY A 143 6.40 -5.50 6.83
C GLY A 143 7.38 -5.03 5.74
N HIS A 144 7.42 -3.73 5.46
CA HIS A 144 8.28 -3.13 4.45
C HIS A 144 9.43 -2.35 5.08
N LEU A 145 10.51 -2.17 4.33
CA LEU A 145 11.62 -1.31 4.72
C LEU A 145 11.15 0.15 4.77
N GLU A 146 11.41 0.79 5.90
CA GLU A 146 11.12 2.19 6.17
C GLU A 146 12.42 2.93 6.48
N ILE A 147 12.53 4.17 5.96
CA ILE A 147 13.61 5.09 6.30
C ILE A 147 13.03 6.25 7.09
N SER A 148 13.57 6.46 8.28
CA SER A 148 13.01 7.35 9.28
C SER A 148 14.09 8.24 9.88
N VAL A 149 13.67 9.28 10.60
CA VAL A 149 14.56 10.07 11.46
C VAL A 149 13.99 10.03 12.87
N ASN A 150 14.82 9.71 13.87
CA ASN A 150 14.34 9.75 15.25
C ASN A 150 13.91 11.19 15.60
N ARG A 151 12.62 11.37 15.93
CA ARG A 151 11.97 12.68 16.17
C ARG A 151 12.17 13.68 15.03
N GLY A 152 12.16 13.22 13.78
CA GLY A 152 12.30 14.10 12.63
C GLY A 152 11.69 13.53 11.36
N SER A 153 11.89 14.24 10.25
CA SER A 153 11.34 13.87 8.94
C SER A 153 12.44 13.37 8.01
N ALA A 154 12.40 12.08 7.66
CA ALA A 154 13.34 11.50 6.69
C ALA A 154 13.19 12.11 5.29
N HIS A 155 11.97 12.43 4.87
CA HIS A 155 11.70 13.18 3.64
C HIS A 155 12.53 14.47 3.56
N LYS A 156 12.48 15.31 4.62
CA LYS A 156 13.23 16.56 4.67
C LYS A 156 14.74 16.33 4.79
N THR A 157 15.16 15.41 5.66
CA THR A 157 16.59 15.18 5.96
C THR A 157 17.34 14.48 4.83
N ALA A 158 16.69 13.57 4.10
CA ALA A 158 17.26 12.88 2.95
C ALA A 158 17.03 13.62 1.62
N GLY A 159 16.01 14.49 1.55
CA GLY A 159 15.64 15.20 0.32
C GLY A 159 15.02 14.27 -0.73
N VAL A 160 14.27 13.25 -0.29
CA VAL A 160 13.79 12.13 -1.12
C VAL A 160 12.26 12.15 -1.18
N ARG A 161 11.68 11.90 -2.35
CA ARG A 161 10.24 11.93 -2.64
C ARG A 161 9.70 10.53 -2.99
N SER A 162 8.37 10.42 -3.09
CA SER A 162 7.74 9.22 -3.67
C SER A 162 8.23 9.01 -5.11
N GLY A 163 8.53 7.77 -5.48
CA GLY A 163 9.13 7.37 -6.74
C GLY A 163 10.67 7.36 -6.75
N ASP A 164 11.32 7.93 -5.73
CA ASP A 164 12.78 7.91 -5.68
C ASP A 164 13.32 6.53 -5.31
N ARG A 165 14.41 6.15 -5.98
CA ARG A 165 15.06 4.84 -5.84
C ARG A 165 15.64 4.61 -4.44
N VAL A 166 15.47 3.38 -3.96
CA VAL A 166 16.13 2.83 -2.78
C VAL A 166 16.89 1.58 -3.20
N LEU A 167 18.19 1.51 -2.86
CA LEU A 167 19.04 0.37 -3.18
C LEU A 167 19.52 -0.29 -1.89
N VAL A 168 19.21 -1.57 -1.73
CA VAL A 168 19.64 -2.41 -0.63
C VAL A 168 20.68 -3.40 -1.15
N THR A 169 21.82 -3.49 -0.47
CA THR A 169 22.92 -4.42 -0.80
C THR A 169 23.40 -5.09 0.48
N ARG A 170 24.15 -6.19 0.37
CA ARG A 170 24.83 -6.77 1.53
C ARG A 170 25.92 -5.82 2.04
N GLY A 171 25.99 -5.66 3.36
CA GLY A 171 27.06 -4.92 4.03
C GLY A 171 28.40 -5.67 3.93
N SER A 172 29.49 -4.93 3.75
CA SER A 172 30.86 -5.46 3.88
C SER A 172 31.14 -5.84 5.34
N ARG A 173 32.07 -6.79 5.56
CA ARG A 173 32.52 -7.17 6.90
C ARG A 173 33.14 -5.99 7.64
#